data_AF-Q4S2Q9-F1
#
_entry.id   AF-Q4S2Q9-F1
#
_cell.length_a   1.000
_cell.length_b   1.000
_cell.length_c   1.000
_cell.angle_alpha   90.00
_cell.angle_beta   90.00
_cell.angle_gamma   90.00
#
_symmetry.space_group_name_H-M   'P 1'
#
loop_
_entity.id
_entity.type
_entity.pdbx_description
1 polymer ?
#
loop_
_entity_poly.entity_id
_entity_poly.type
_entity_poly.pdbx_seq_one_letter_code
_entity_poly.pdbx_strand_id
1 'polypeptide(L)'
;LQLFSVVPRHFLPGVKSPCWYERFSGERGGDPYRDNHFTLRSKTFKAVCKHLNRSFQQHLVPRQGGLLRLRCLPFFYIIGQPKCGTTDLFHRLLLHPEIKFNTMKEPHWWTRKRFGYIRFKDGFQENFSVEDYLDLFDLAAHKIQEALSGNSGDHRALQLITASRCQILHADAVSVVTGEASASTMWDNQAWSYLYRDDKDTEPPFLAQDFIHAVQPEARIVIMLRDPVERWNQHLLPVCHSASIFTAPLSVSVPRLYSDYLYFKVANKSAEDFHLRVLESVHLFQSCLSLRSLRSCVYNTSLSNAMPVRLNLGMYIVFILDWLTVFHRDQILVLRLEDYAANLKMAIKAVFDFLSVGPLSQQVEAALTRRPMLNTRRAADINLGPMLSATRRLLREFHQPFNRKLASVLDNKEFFWT
;
A
#
# COMPACT_ATOMS: atom_id res chain seq x y z
N LEU A 1 5.00 13.40 17.93
CA LEU A 1 3.98 13.44 18.99
C LEU A 1 2.66 14.08 18.53
N GLN A 2 2.67 15.05 17.61
CA GLN A 2 1.46 15.71 17.07
C GLN A 2 0.38 14.75 16.49
N LEU A 3 0.75 13.58 15.97
CA LEU A 3 -0.20 12.57 15.50
C LEU A 3 -1.30 12.23 16.54
N PHE A 4 -0.90 12.02 17.81
CA PHE A 4 -1.81 11.63 18.88
C PHE A 4 -2.62 12.79 19.48
N SER A 5 -2.29 14.04 19.14
CA SER A 5 -3.09 15.20 19.51
C SER A 5 -4.14 15.57 18.47
N VAL A 6 -3.92 15.18 17.20
CA VAL A 6 -4.83 15.46 16.08
C VAL A 6 -5.85 14.35 15.89
N VAL A 7 -5.41 13.09 15.97
CA VAL A 7 -6.31 11.94 15.78
C VAL A 7 -6.89 11.49 17.12
N PRO A 8 -8.23 11.37 17.25
CA PRO A 8 -8.86 10.92 18.48
C PRO A 8 -8.69 9.41 18.69
N ARG A 9 -8.96 8.95 19.91
CA ARG A 9 -8.96 7.52 20.26
C ARG A 9 -10.26 6.79 19.89
N HIS A 10 -11.32 7.54 19.65
CA HIS A 10 -12.64 6.99 19.34
C HIS A 10 -13.17 7.60 18.05
N PHE A 11 -13.73 6.75 17.21
CA PHE A 11 -14.33 7.11 15.92
C PHE A 11 -15.86 7.04 15.99
N LEU A 12 -16.53 7.60 14.98
CA LEU A 12 -17.98 7.63 14.90
C LEU A 12 -18.57 6.21 14.84
N PRO A 13 -19.55 5.89 15.70
CA PRO A 13 -20.23 4.60 15.63
C PRO A 13 -21.06 4.50 14.35
N GLY A 14 -21.19 3.29 13.81
CA GLY A 14 -21.99 3.05 12.61
C GLY A 14 -21.39 3.62 11.32
N VAL A 15 -20.11 3.98 11.30
CA VAL A 15 -19.33 4.26 10.09
C VAL A 15 -18.21 3.24 10.02
N LYS A 16 -18.08 2.52 8.91
CA LYS A 16 -17.07 1.46 8.78
C LYS A 16 -15.65 2.03 8.73
N SER A 17 -15.46 3.17 8.05
CA SER A 17 -14.20 3.89 8.05
C SER A 17 -13.98 4.66 9.36
N PRO A 18 -12.73 4.74 9.88
CA PRO A 18 -12.42 5.48 11.09
C PRO A 18 -12.55 6.99 10.84
N CYS A 19 -13.71 7.55 11.15
CA CYS A 19 -14.04 8.96 10.94
C CYS A 19 -14.44 9.66 12.25
N TRP A 20 -14.21 10.97 12.34
CA TRP A 20 -14.59 11.80 13.48
C TRP A 20 -14.85 13.24 13.06
N TYR A 21 -15.58 13.98 13.88
CA TYR A 21 -15.75 15.41 13.69
C TYR A 21 -14.61 16.18 14.36
N GLU A 22 -13.93 17.02 13.58
CA GLU A 22 -12.86 17.90 14.04
C GLU A 22 -13.34 19.36 14.04
N ARG A 23 -12.98 20.13 15.07
CA ARG A 23 -13.32 21.56 15.12
C ARG A 23 -12.56 22.32 14.04
N PHE A 24 -13.29 23.01 13.17
CA PHE A 24 -12.70 23.86 12.15
C PHE A 24 -12.36 25.24 12.74
N SER A 25 -11.08 25.62 12.67
CA SER A 25 -10.54 26.89 13.19
C SER A 25 -10.03 27.83 12.09
N GLY A 26 -10.27 27.52 10.82
CA GLY A 26 -9.82 28.36 9.70
C GLY A 26 -10.69 29.59 9.47
N GLU A 27 -10.16 30.57 8.73
CA GLU A 27 -10.90 31.77 8.33
C GLU A 27 -12.13 31.40 7.50
N ARG A 28 -13.28 32.03 7.80
CA ARG A 28 -14.52 31.80 7.05
C ARG A 28 -14.33 32.29 5.60
N GLY A 29 -14.44 31.38 4.64
CA GLY A 29 -14.21 31.66 3.22
C GLY A 29 -12.75 31.52 2.75
N GLY A 30 -11.82 31.19 3.65
CA GLY A 30 -10.44 30.83 3.30
C GLY A 30 -10.34 29.43 2.68
N ASP A 31 -9.27 29.19 1.91
CA ASP A 31 -8.97 27.87 1.36
C ASP A 31 -8.27 27.01 2.41
N PRO A 32 -8.93 25.97 2.98
CA PRO A 32 -8.37 25.15 4.03
C PRO A 32 -7.22 24.26 3.54
N TYR A 33 -7.02 24.15 2.22
CA TYR A 33 -5.98 23.32 1.60
C TYR A 33 -4.80 24.15 1.07
N ARG A 34 -4.82 25.49 1.24
CA ARG A 34 -3.85 26.41 0.62
C ARG A 34 -2.40 26.02 0.87
N ASP A 35 -2.11 25.65 2.12
CA ASP A 35 -0.76 25.42 2.62
C ASP A 35 -0.40 23.92 2.61
N ASN A 36 -1.22 23.07 1.95
CA ASN A 36 -0.99 21.63 1.94
C ASN A 36 0.17 21.24 1.03
N HIS A 37 1.20 20.60 1.59
CA HIS A 37 2.45 20.27 0.88
C HIS A 37 2.27 19.27 -0.27
N PHE A 38 1.23 18.42 -0.25
CA PHE A 38 0.96 17.49 -1.35
C PHE A 38 0.46 18.25 -2.60
N THR A 39 -0.21 19.39 -2.43
CA THR A 39 -0.72 20.18 -3.57
C THR A 39 0.40 20.79 -4.40
N LEU A 40 1.56 21.04 -3.79
CA LEU A 40 2.78 21.50 -4.45
C LEU A 40 3.37 20.46 -5.40
N ARG A 41 3.15 19.17 -5.09
CA ARG A 41 3.81 18.04 -5.78
C ARG A 41 2.86 17.21 -6.65
N SER A 42 1.55 17.41 -6.54
CA SER A 42 0.53 16.65 -7.30
C SER A 42 -0.52 17.58 -7.90
N LYS A 43 -0.48 17.73 -9.24
CA LYS A 43 -1.50 18.50 -9.99
C LYS A 43 -2.91 17.93 -9.80
N THR A 44 -3.03 16.60 -9.78
CA THR A 44 -4.31 15.90 -9.55
C THR A 44 -4.87 16.21 -8.17
N PHE A 45 -4.03 16.14 -7.13
CA PHE A 45 -4.48 16.45 -5.77
C PHE A 45 -4.84 17.93 -5.63
N LYS A 46 -4.04 18.83 -6.20
CA LYS A 46 -4.36 20.27 -6.25
C LYS A 46 -5.72 20.55 -6.91
N ALA A 47 -6.07 19.83 -7.98
CA ALA A 47 -7.36 19.95 -8.62
C ALA A 47 -8.52 19.47 -7.71
N VAL A 48 -8.30 18.38 -6.96
CA VAL A 48 -9.27 17.88 -5.97
C VAL A 48 -9.43 18.86 -4.81
N CYS A 49 -8.35 19.42 -4.25
CA CYS A 49 -8.44 20.46 -3.22
C CYS A 49 -9.22 21.68 -3.70
N LYS A 50 -8.99 22.14 -4.94
CA LYS A 50 -9.78 23.23 -5.54
C LYS A 50 -11.26 22.86 -5.66
N HIS A 51 -11.59 21.61 -5.97
CA HIS A 51 -12.96 21.13 -5.99
C HIS A 51 -13.58 21.09 -4.59
N LEU A 52 -12.88 20.50 -3.61
CA LEU A 52 -13.33 20.41 -2.22
C LEU A 52 -13.54 21.80 -1.60
N ASN A 53 -12.65 22.77 -1.89
CA ASN A 53 -12.77 24.13 -1.38
C ASN A 53 -14.08 24.81 -1.82
N ARG A 54 -14.55 24.56 -3.05
CA ARG A 54 -15.81 25.15 -3.57
C ARG A 54 -17.04 24.75 -2.76
N SER A 55 -17.08 23.53 -2.24
CA SER A 55 -18.20 23.01 -1.46
C SER A 55 -17.88 22.87 0.03
N PHE A 56 -16.71 23.33 0.48
CA PHE A 56 -16.24 23.11 1.86
C PHE A 56 -17.20 23.67 2.91
N GLN A 57 -17.69 24.89 2.72
CA GLN A 57 -18.63 25.53 3.66
C GLN A 57 -19.95 24.76 3.80
N GLN A 58 -20.41 24.07 2.75
CA GLN A 58 -21.62 23.24 2.79
C GLN A 58 -21.43 21.95 3.58
N HIS A 59 -20.18 21.50 3.73
CA HIS A 59 -19.81 20.31 4.47
C HIS A 59 -19.42 20.60 5.93
N LEU A 60 -19.47 21.87 6.36
CA LEU A 60 -19.28 22.23 7.76
C LEU A 60 -20.57 22.03 8.56
N VAL A 61 -20.50 21.26 9.64
CA VAL A 61 -21.62 20.99 10.55
C VAL A 61 -21.58 21.96 11.73
N PRO A 62 -22.61 22.79 11.94
CA PRO A 62 -22.69 23.65 13.13
C PRO A 62 -22.91 22.81 14.40
N ARG A 63 -22.07 23.00 15.42
CA ARG A 63 -22.27 22.36 16.74
C ARG A 63 -21.65 23.19 17.87
N GLN A 64 -22.41 23.43 18.94
CA GLN A 64 -22.00 24.08 20.20
C GLN A 64 -20.85 25.10 20.06
N GLY A 65 -21.14 26.27 19.48
CA GLY A 65 -20.18 27.39 19.44
C GLY A 65 -19.06 27.26 18.39
N GLY A 66 -19.17 26.35 17.43
CA GLY A 66 -18.21 26.23 16.33
C GLY A 66 -18.75 25.49 15.10
N LEU A 67 -17.90 25.44 14.07
CA LEU A 67 -18.10 24.63 12.88
C LEU A 67 -17.22 23.39 12.98
N LEU A 68 -17.77 22.24 12.60
CA LEU A 68 -17.07 20.96 12.58
C LEU A 68 -16.93 20.48 11.14
N ARG A 69 -15.80 19.84 10.82
CA ARG A 69 -15.60 19.10 9.56
C ARG A 69 -15.46 17.61 9.85
N LEU A 70 -15.91 16.76 8.94
CA LEU A 70 -15.70 15.32 9.05
C LEU A 70 -14.29 14.97 8.54
N ARG A 71 -13.50 14.28 9.37
CA ARG A 71 -12.20 13.72 9.01
C ARG A 71 -12.27 12.20 9.02
N CYS A 72 -11.49 11.56 8.16
CA CYS A 72 -11.40 10.10 8.09
C CYS A 72 -9.95 9.65 7.91
N LEU A 73 -9.63 8.50 8.46
CA LEU A 73 -8.40 7.75 8.24
C LEU A 73 -8.66 6.53 7.35
N PRO A 74 -7.63 5.85 6.81
CA PRO A 74 -7.81 4.59 6.09
C PRO A 74 -8.37 3.50 6.99
N PHE A 75 -9.42 2.81 6.56
CA PHE A 75 -9.84 1.54 7.14
C PHE A 75 -8.81 0.42 6.87
N PHE A 76 -8.16 0.46 5.72
CA PHE A 76 -7.17 -0.54 5.33
C PHE A 76 -5.96 0.03 4.58
N TYR A 77 -4.87 -0.73 4.58
CA TYR A 77 -3.60 -0.36 3.96
C TYR A 77 -3.08 -1.44 3.02
N ILE A 78 -2.71 -1.07 1.80
CA ILE A 78 -1.90 -1.90 0.91
C ILE A 78 -0.44 -1.48 1.10
N ILE A 79 0.27 -2.19 1.97
CA ILE A 79 1.55 -1.72 2.51
C ILE A 79 2.78 -2.19 1.73
N GLY A 80 2.62 -3.17 0.85
CA GLY A 80 3.77 -3.79 0.20
C GLY A 80 3.42 -5.01 -0.64
N GLN A 81 4.39 -5.59 -1.33
CA GLN A 81 5.79 -5.15 -1.45
C GLN A 81 6.04 -4.57 -2.86
N PRO A 82 7.00 -3.63 -3.06
CA PRO A 82 7.29 -3.11 -4.39
C PRO A 82 7.59 -4.23 -5.38
N LYS A 83 7.12 -4.06 -6.61
CA LYS A 83 7.25 -5.02 -7.73
C LYS A 83 6.44 -6.33 -7.56
N CYS A 84 5.48 -6.35 -6.63
CA CYS A 84 4.60 -7.50 -6.38
C CYS A 84 3.14 -7.28 -6.83
N GLY A 85 2.86 -6.29 -7.69
CA GLY A 85 1.52 -6.08 -8.27
C GLY A 85 0.60 -5.13 -7.51
N THR A 86 1.07 -4.46 -6.45
CA THR A 86 0.25 -3.56 -5.61
C THR A 86 -0.47 -2.44 -6.37
N THR A 87 0.11 -1.93 -7.46
CA THR A 87 -0.55 -0.92 -8.31
C THR A 87 -1.68 -1.47 -9.13
N ASP A 88 -1.56 -2.70 -9.63
CA ASP A 88 -2.65 -3.35 -10.34
C ASP A 88 -3.82 -3.62 -9.38
N LEU A 89 -3.53 -4.18 -8.19
CA LEU A 89 -4.52 -4.36 -7.13
C LEU A 89 -5.22 -3.05 -6.75
N PHE A 90 -4.46 -1.98 -6.45
CA PHE A 90 -5.00 -0.65 -6.15
C PHE A 90 -6.01 -0.17 -7.21
N HIS A 91 -5.65 -0.27 -8.50
CA HIS A 91 -6.52 0.20 -9.57
C HIS A 91 -7.75 -0.68 -9.81
N ARG A 92 -7.69 -1.97 -9.45
CA ARG A 92 -8.87 -2.85 -9.49
C ARG A 92 -9.80 -2.61 -8.31
N LEU A 93 -9.26 -2.42 -7.11
CA LEU A 93 -10.07 -2.11 -5.93
C LEU A 93 -10.79 -0.76 -6.05
N LEU A 94 -10.22 0.21 -6.78
CA LEU A 94 -10.90 1.47 -7.12
C LEU A 94 -12.22 1.29 -7.89
N LEU A 95 -12.44 0.13 -8.52
CA LEU A 95 -13.69 -0.16 -9.23
C LEU A 95 -14.83 -0.55 -8.29
N HIS A 96 -14.54 -0.90 -7.04
CA HIS A 96 -15.56 -1.27 -6.07
C HIS A 96 -16.29 -0.02 -5.53
N PRO A 97 -17.64 0.03 -5.55
CA PRO A 97 -18.39 1.22 -5.13
C PRO A 97 -18.13 1.59 -3.66
N GLU A 98 -18.03 0.61 -2.77
CA GLU A 98 -17.74 0.81 -1.34
C GLU A 98 -16.27 1.11 -1.02
N ILE A 99 -15.33 0.99 -1.97
CA ILE A 99 -13.92 1.28 -1.70
C ILE A 99 -13.59 2.68 -2.19
N LYS A 100 -12.99 3.49 -1.31
CA LYS A 100 -12.51 4.83 -1.66
C LYS A 100 -11.09 4.99 -1.15
N PHE A 101 -10.13 5.11 -2.06
CA PHE A 101 -8.77 5.43 -1.64
C PHE A 101 -8.62 6.92 -1.35
N ASN A 102 -7.54 7.24 -0.65
CA ASN A 102 -7.02 8.59 -0.64
C ASN A 102 -6.73 9.09 -2.07
N THR A 103 -6.68 10.41 -2.24
CA THR A 103 -6.63 11.04 -3.58
C THR A 103 -5.36 10.74 -4.39
N MET A 104 -4.36 10.10 -3.78
CA MET A 104 -3.14 9.70 -4.47
C MET A 104 -2.63 8.33 -4.00
N LYS A 105 -2.17 7.48 -4.92
CA LYS A 105 -1.40 6.30 -4.56
C LYS A 105 0.00 6.72 -4.08
N GLU A 106 0.58 5.95 -3.17
CA GLU A 106 1.92 6.16 -2.61
C GLU A 106 2.10 7.57 -2.00
N PRO A 107 1.21 8.01 -1.08
CA PRO A 107 1.47 9.24 -0.33
C PRO A 107 2.80 9.15 0.44
N HIS A 108 3.25 7.96 0.83
CA HIS A 108 4.49 7.75 1.60
C HIS A 108 4.53 8.57 2.90
N TRP A 109 3.36 8.83 3.49
CA TRP A 109 3.28 9.67 4.68
C TRP A 109 3.86 8.97 5.90
N TRP A 110 3.40 7.74 6.20
CA TRP A 110 3.90 6.92 7.31
C TRP A 110 5.40 6.64 7.30
N THR A 111 6.05 6.81 6.13
CA THR A 111 7.48 6.61 5.95
C THR A 111 8.18 7.96 5.70
N ARG A 112 8.42 8.33 4.45
CA ARG A 112 9.35 9.42 4.09
C ARG A 112 8.82 10.82 4.40
N LYS A 113 7.53 11.07 4.17
CA LYS A 113 7.00 12.45 4.16
C LYS A 113 6.67 12.99 5.54
N ARG A 114 6.29 12.13 6.50
CA ARG A 114 6.08 12.52 7.90
C ARG A 114 7.37 12.98 8.58
N PHE A 115 8.49 12.37 8.23
CA PHE A 115 9.79 12.63 8.86
C PHE A 115 10.70 13.53 8.02
N GLY A 116 10.23 14.14 6.94
CA GLY A 116 11.03 15.02 6.08
C GLY A 116 12.05 14.26 5.24
N TYR A 117 11.97 14.40 3.93
CA TYR A 117 12.83 13.63 3.03
C TYR A 117 14.22 14.25 2.95
N ILE A 118 15.27 13.46 3.17
CA ILE A 118 16.65 13.90 3.00
C ILE A 118 17.04 13.72 1.53
N ARG A 119 17.32 14.83 0.84
CA ARG A 119 18.09 14.78 -0.40
C ARG A 119 19.56 14.84 -0.04
N PHE A 120 20.36 13.90 -0.55
CA PHE A 120 21.81 13.87 -0.32
C PHE A 120 22.53 15.21 -0.62
N LYS A 121 21.97 16.06 -1.49
CA LYS A 121 22.49 17.40 -1.82
C LYS A 121 21.87 18.55 -1.02
N ASP A 122 20.59 18.46 -0.67
CA ASP A 122 19.80 19.61 -0.21
C ASP A 122 19.39 19.48 1.28
N GLY A 123 19.88 18.46 1.98
CA GLY A 123 19.53 18.19 3.37
C GLY A 123 18.06 17.78 3.55
N PHE A 124 17.55 18.01 4.76
CA PHE A 124 16.19 17.68 5.17
C PHE A 124 15.18 18.61 4.47
N GLN A 125 14.25 18.04 3.71
CA GLN A 125 13.17 18.77 3.07
C GLN A 125 11.90 18.71 3.92
N GLU A 126 11.06 19.75 3.78
CA GLU A 126 9.78 20.01 4.46
C GLU A 126 9.01 18.75 4.93
N ASN A 127 8.60 18.79 6.21
CA ASN A 127 7.74 17.78 6.82
C ASN A 127 6.29 17.96 6.38
N PHE A 128 5.65 16.86 6.03
CA PHE A 128 4.22 16.84 5.76
C PHE A 128 3.49 16.60 7.08
N SER A 129 2.63 17.53 7.46
CA SER A 129 1.90 17.48 8.72
C SER A 129 0.89 16.30 8.74
N VAL A 130 0.27 16.06 9.89
CA VAL A 130 -0.80 15.05 9.99
C VAL A 130 -2.02 15.55 9.22
N GLU A 131 -2.28 16.84 9.28
CA GLU A 131 -3.35 17.55 8.60
C GLU A 131 -3.19 17.42 7.07
N ASP A 132 -1.96 17.54 6.55
CA ASP A 132 -1.66 17.31 5.14
C ASP A 132 -2.09 15.91 4.67
N TYR A 133 -1.87 14.92 5.52
CA TYR A 133 -2.24 13.53 5.26
C TYR A 133 -3.75 13.31 5.34
N LEU A 134 -4.41 13.90 6.33
CA LEU A 134 -5.86 13.80 6.50
C LEU A 134 -6.62 14.42 5.33
N ASP A 135 -6.13 15.54 4.77
CA ASP A 135 -6.72 16.18 3.58
C ASP A 135 -6.78 15.25 2.36
N LEU A 136 -5.90 14.26 2.27
CA LEU A 136 -5.94 13.28 1.17
C LEU A 136 -7.24 12.45 1.18
N PHE A 137 -7.93 12.38 2.31
CA PHE A 137 -9.16 11.61 2.54
C PHE A 137 -10.42 12.47 2.51
N ASP A 138 -10.32 13.81 2.41
CA ASP A 138 -11.50 14.68 2.53
C ASP A 138 -12.53 14.44 1.41
N LEU A 139 -12.08 14.02 0.22
CA LEU A 139 -13.00 13.60 -0.84
C LEU A 139 -13.81 12.36 -0.45
N ALA A 140 -13.22 11.41 0.27
CA ALA A 140 -13.94 10.25 0.79
C ALA A 140 -14.81 10.65 2.00
N ALA A 141 -14.31 11.54 2.87
CA ALA A 141 -15.05 12.03 4.02
C ALA A 141 -16.33 12.77 3.60
N HIS A 142 -16.26 13.66 2.60
CA HIS A 142 -17.44 14.35 2.06
C HIS A 142 -18.49 13.35 1.57
N LYS A 143 -18.09 12.30 0.83
CA LYS A 143 -19.01 11.26 0.36
C LYS A 143 -19.68 10.48 1.50
N ILE A 144 -18.91 10.16 2.55
CA ILE A 144 -19.43 9.51 3.75
C ILE A 144 -20.43 10.46 4.44
N GLN A 145 -20.09 11.74 4.56
CA GLN A 145 -20.94 12.76 5.19
C GLN A 145 -22.24 13.01 4.45
N GLU A 146 -22.21 13.15 3.13
CA GLU A 146 -23.39 13.35 2.28
C GLU A 146 -24.42 12.26 2.51
N ALA A 147 -23.95 11.02 2.62
CA ALA A 147 -24.82 9.89 2.84
C ALA A 147 -25.27 9.71 4.29
N LEU A 148 -24.44 10.10 5.28
CA LEU A 148 -24.90 10.22 6.66
C LEU A 148 -26.01 11.28 6.82
N SER A 149 -25.99 12.31 5.97
CA SER A 149 -26.94 13.42 6.01
C SER A 149 -28.23 13.16 5.22
N GLY A 150 -28.33 12.03 4.50
CA GLY A 150 -29.53 11.64 3.74
C GLY A 150 -29.83 12.54 2.53
N ASN A 151 -28.86 13.35 2.06
CA ASN A 151 -29.06 14.37 1.03
C ASN A 151 -28.79 13.88 -0.41
N SER A 152 -28.76 12.57 -0.65
CA SER A 152 -28.97 12.07 -2.02
C SER A 152 -30.40 12.40 -2.41
N GLY A 153 -30.57 13.23 -3.44
CA GLY A 153 -31.87 13.61 -4.01
C GLY A 153 -32.67 12.47 -4.65
N ASP A 154 -32.54 11.25 -4.14
CA ASP A 154 -33.39 10.12 -4.50
C ASP A 154 -33.76 9.29 -3.25
N HIS A 155 -35.04 9.42 -2.90
CA HIS A 155 -35.88 8.55 -2.08
C HIS A 155 -35.52 8.19 -0.62
N ARG A 156 -36.28 8.83 0.29
CA ARG A 156 -36.86 8.34 1.57
C ARG A 156 -36.26 7.05 2.16
N ALA A 157 -35.54 7.16 3.27
CA ALA A 157 -36.00 6.62 4.55
C ALA A 157 -35.19 7.19 5.71
N LEU A 158 -35.88 7.93 6.58
CA LEU A 158 -35.40 8.25 7.90
C LEU A 158 -36.53 7.87 8.84
N GLN A 159 -36.50 6.64 9.40
CA GLN A 159 -37.27 6.37 10.61
C GLN A 159 -36.75 5.20 11.45
N LEU A 160 -36.19 5.59 12.59
CA LEU A 160 -36.34 5.08 13.95
C LEU A 160 -36.07 3.60 14.29
N ILE A 161 -35.12 3.48 15.22
CA ILE A 161 -34.88 2.37 16.14
C ILE A 161 -36.18 2.03 16.90
N THR A 162 -36.77 0.88 16.63
CA THR A 162 -37.53 0.11 17.64
C THR A 162 -37.29 -1.38 17.45
N ALA A 163 -37.22 -2.07 18.59
CA ALA A 163 -36.90 -3.48 18.70
C ALA A 163 -37.89 -4.37 17.92
N SER A 164 -37.34 -5.42 17.31
CA SER A 164 -38.03 -6.51 16.60
C SER A 164 -38.19 -6.30 15.09
N ARG A 165 -37.27 -6.94 14.34
CA ARG A 165 -37.32 -7.25 12.90
C ARG A 165 -37.85 -6.15 11.97
N CYS A 166 -36.94 -5.39 11.37
CA CYS A 166 -37.18 -4.76 10.07
C CYS A 166 -35.88 -4.59 9.27
N GLN A 167 -35.78 -5.29 8.15
CA GLN A 167 -34.78 -5.07 7.10
C GLN A 167 -35.27 -3.89 6.24
N ILE A 168 -34.59 -2.75 6.31
CA ILE A 168 -34.72 -1.67 5.33
C ILE A 168 -33.29 -1.25 4.96
N LEU A 169 -32.90 -1.58 3.72
CA LEU A 169 -31.61 -1.29 3.11
C LEU A 169 -31.48 0.21 2.82
N HIS A 170 -30.70 0.92 3.64
CA HIS A 170 -30.06 2.20 3.29
C HIS A 170 -28.57 2.07 3.67
N ALA A 171 -27.87 1.16 2.99
CA ALA A 171 -26.60 0.57 3.43
C ALA A 171 -25.34 1.08 2.69
N ASP A 172 -25.49 1.88 1.64
CA ASP A 172 -24.42 2.02 0.63
C ASP A 172 -23.25 2.95 0.99
N ALA A 173 -23.37 3.77 2.04
CA ALA A 173 -22.31 4.70 2.42
C ALA A 173 -21.76 4.53 3.84
N VAL A 174 -22.56 3.98 4.75
CA VAL A 174 -22.08 3.45 6.04
C VAL A 174 -21.07 2.31 5.82
N SER A 175 -21.17 1.63 4.67
CA SER A 175 -20.28 0.55 4.23
C SER A 175 -18.99 1.01 3.56
N VAL A 176 -18.83 2.31 3.24
CA VAL A 176 -17.63 2.80 2.55
C VAL A 176 -16.39 2.60 3.40
N VAL A 177 -15.39 1.94 2.82
CA VAL A 177 -14.06 1.73 3.40
C VAL A 177 -13.03 2.62 2.70
N THR A 178 -12.32 3.38 3.51
CA THR A 178 -11.19 4.21 3.07
C THR A 178 -9.91 3.37 2.96
N GLY A 179 -9.14 3.57 1.90
CA GLY A 179 -7.89 2.84 1.67
C GLY A 179 -6.68 3.75 1.49
N GLU A 180 -5.50 3.28 1.89
CA GLU A 180 -4.21 3.86 1.53
C GLU A 180 -3.32 2.79 0.91
N ALA A 181 -2.48 3.16 -0.06
CA ALA A 181 -1.64 2.21 -0.77
C ALA A 181 -0.23 2.77 -1.00
N SER A 182 0.66 2.50 -0.05
CA SER A 182 2.08 2.81 -0.12
C SER A 182 2.89 1.55 0.08
N ALA A 183 3.48 1.01 -0.98
CA ALA A 183 4.32 -0.19 -0.91
C ALA A 183 5.59 0.02 -0.07
N SER A 184 5.93 1.28 0.24
CA SER A 184 7.00 1.61 1.19
C SER A 184 6.63 1.29 2.64
N THR A 185 5.33 1.33 2.99
CA THR A 185 4.89 1.25 4.40
C THR A 185 5.31 -0.07 5.05
N MET A 186 5.41 -1.16 4.29
CA MET A 186 5.86 -2.45 4.81
C MET A 186 7.31 -2.46 5.29
N TRP A 187 8.21 -1.70 4.64
CA TRP A 187 9.66 -1.90 4.79
C TRP A 187 10.47 -0.64 5.07
N ASP A 188 10.01 0.52 4.61
CA ASP A 188 10.79 1.75 4.60
C ASP A 188 10.72 2.45 5.96
N ASN A 189 11.69 2.12 6.80
CA ASN A 189 11.84 2.72 8.12
C ASN A 189 13.08 3.61 8.21
N GLN A 190 13.78 3.88 7.09
CA GLN A 190 15.12 4.47 7.06
C GLN A 190 15.27 5.81 7.79
N ALA A 191 14.17 6.57 7.93
CA ALA A 191 14.13 7.81 8.70
C ALA A 191 14.64 7.63 10.14
N TRP A 192 14.47 6.45 10.74
CA TRP A 192 14.91 6.16 12.11
C TRP A 192 16.40 6.49 12.33
N SER A 193 17.26 6.12 11.39
CA SER A 193 18.71 6.34 11.47
C SER A 193 19.13 7.81 11.46
N TYR A 194 18.24 8.70 10.99
CA TYR A 194 18.46 10.15 11.00
C TYR A 194 17.89 10.83 12.24
N LEU A 195 16.85 10.23 12.84
CA LEU A 195 16.21 10.70 14.08
C LEU A 195 17.01 10.30 15.33
N TYR A 196 17.63 9.11 15.32
CA TYR A 196 18.35 8.53 16.45
C TYR A 196 19.86 8.41 16.13
N ARG A 197 20.54 9.56 16.02
CA ARG A 197 21.91 9.70 15.50
C ARG A 197 22.99 8.91 16.26
N ASP A 198 22.75 8.64 17.54
CA ASP A 198 23.73 8.04 18.44
C ASP A 198 23.72 6.50 18.42
N ASP A 199 22.78 5.88 17.68
CA ASP A 199 22.56 4.44 17.71
C ASP A 199 22.40 3.82 16.32
N LYS A 200 23.28 4.21 15.38
CA LYS A 200 23.25 3.76 13.98
C LYS A 200 23.51 2.26 13.80
N ASP A 201 23.99 1.61 14.86
CA ASP A 201 24.39 0.21 14.83
C ASP A 201 23.38 -0.76 15.45
N THR A 202 22.28 -0.24 16.02
CA THR A 202 21.20 -1.05 16.60
C THR A 202 20.02 -1.20 15.63
N GLU A 203 18.90 -1.68 16.15
CA GLU A 203 17.68 -1.87 15.39
C GLU A 203 16.67 -0.77 15.73
N PRO A 204 15.81 -0.36 14.78
CA PRO A 204 14.78 0.63 15.05
C PRO A 204 13.87 0.19 16.21
N PRO A 205 13.73 1.01 17.27
CA PRO A 205 12.89 0.68 18.42
C PRO A 205 11.40 0.78 18.11
N PHE A 206 11.03 1.63 17.16
CA PHE A 206 9.68 1.80 16.65
C PHE A 206 9.69 1.87 15.13
N LEU A 207 8.67 1.27 14.53
CA LEU A 207 8.45 1.13 13.10
C LEU A 207 7.08 1.71 12.72
N ALA A 208 6.81 1.81 11.41
CA ALA A 208 5.56 2.38 10.91
C ALA A 208 4.30 1.72 11.52
N GLN A 209 4.30 0.40 11.67
CA GLN A 209 3.16 -0.36 12.21
C GLN A 209 2.85 -0.02 13.67
N ASP A 210 3.84 0.31 14.50
CA ASP A 210 3.63 0.69 15.90
C ASP A 210 2.78 1.97 15.97
N PHE A 211 3.09 2.94 15.12
CA PHE A 211 2.34 4.19 15.04
C PHE A 211 0.96 4.00 14.43
N ILE A 212 0.82 3.14 13.41
CA ILE A 212 -0.49 2.87 12.79
C ILE A 212 -1.39 2.20 13.84
N HIS A 213 -0.91 1.15 14.51
CA HIS A 213 -1.70 0.44 15.52
C HIS A 213 -2.06 1.30 16.73
N ALA A 214 -1.14 2.16 17.19
CA ALA A 214 -1.42 3.08 18.29
C ALA A 214 -2.58 4.06 18.01
N VAL A 215 -2.82 4.37 16.72
CA VAL A 215 -3.92 5.25 16.29
C VAL A 215 -5.15 4.44 15.82
N GLN A 216 -4.92 3.29 15.21
CA GLN A 216 -5.92 2.48 14.52
C GLN A 216 -5.65 0.99 14.78
N PRO A 217 -5.95 0.49 15.99
CA PRO A 217 -5.67 -0.90 16.35
C PRO A 217 -6.44 -1.90 15.48
N GLU A 218 -7.61 -1.50 14.98
CA GLU A 218 -8.48 -2.33 14.12
C GLU A 218 -8.15 -2.25 12.61
N ALA A 219 -7.06 -1.58 12.22
CA ALA A 219 -6.71 -1.42 10.80
C ALA A 219 -6.50 -2.78 10.10
N ARG A 220 -6.98 -2.88 8.86
CA ARG A 220 -6.78 -4.06 8.00
C ARG A 220 -5.56 -3.88 7.11
N ILE A 221 -4.68 -4.87 7.05
CA ILE A 221 -3.42 -4.81 6.33
C ILE A 221 -3.44 -5.81 5.16
N VAL A 222 -3.16 -5.31 3.94
CA VAL A 222 -3.07 -6.12 2.73
C VAL A 222 -1.63 -6.08 2.22
N ILE A 223 -1.05 -7.25 2.01
CA ILE A 223 0.32 -7.44 1.54
C ILE A 223 0.28 -8.29 0.27
N MET A 224 0.95 -7.86 -0.78
CA MET A 224 1.24 -8.68 -1.95
C MET A 224 2.73 -9.05 -1.97
N LEU A 225 3.02 -10.34 -1.98
CA LEU A 225 4.36 -10.88 -2.15
C LEU A 225 4.49 -11.55 -3.52
N ARG A 226 5.73 -11.76 -3.92
CA ARG A 226 6.11 -12.44 -5.15
C ARG A 226 7.38 -13.20 -4.87
N ASP A 227 7.62 -14.27 -5.60
CA ASP A 227 8.92 -14.91 -5.59
C ASP A 227 10.08 -13.90 -5.71
N PRO A 228 11.00 -13.85 -4.72
CA PRO A 228 12.14 -12.95 -4.76
C PRO A 228 13.15 -13.32 -5.87
N VAL A 229 13.13 -14.58 -6.32
CA VAL A 229 14.13 -15.22 -7.17
C VAL A 229 13.62 -15.74 -8.51
N GLU A 230 12.32 -16.05 -8.66
CA GLU A 230 11.82 -16.70 -9.89
C GLU A 230 10.94 -15.91 -10.85
N ARG A 231 11.03 -16.43 -12.08
CA ARG A 231 10.19 -16.11 -13.22
C ARG A 231 8.99 -17.05 -13.20
N TRP A 232 7.77 -16.52 -13.06
CA TRP A 232 6.57 -17.32 -13.29
C TRP A 232 6.43 -17.59 -14.80
N ASN A 233 6.65 -18.84 -15.20
CA ASN A 233 6.20 -19.38 -16.48
C ASN A 233 4.85 -20.05 -16.22
N GLN A 234 3.74 -19.34 -16.43
CA GLN A 234 2.52 -20.07 -16.75
C GLN A 234 2.46 -20.31 -18.26
N HIS A 235 2.08 -21.54 -18.59
CA HIS A 235 1.91 -22.02 -19.95
C HIS A 235 1.04 -21.06 -20.77
N LEU A 236 1.38 -20.92 -22.05
CA LEU A 236 0.52 -20.30 -23.06
C LEU A 236 -0.85 -20.98 -22.99
N LEU A 237 -1.87 -20.30 -22.46
CA LEU A 237 -3.25 -20.72 -22.71
C LEU A 237 -3.61 -20.25 -24.13
N PRO A 238 -4.09 -21.13 -25.02
CA PRO A 238 -4.58 -20.71 -26.32
C PRO A 238 -5.80 -19.80 -26.11
N VAL A 239 -5.68 -18.55 -26.55
CA VAL A 239 -6.80 -17.61 -26.54
C VAL A 239 -7.46 -17.70 -27.92
N CYS A 240 -8.63 -18.33 -27.98
CA CYS A 240 -9.43 -18.35 -29.21
C CYS A 240 -10.14 -17.01 -29.40
N HIS A 241 -9.74 -16.25 -30.41
CA HIS A 241 -10.58 -15.24 -31.06
C HIS A 241 -10.66 -15.60 -32.53
N SER A 242 -11.88 -15.85 -33.02
CA SER A 242 -12.25 -15.96 -34.44
C SER A 242 -11.21 -16.66 -35.35
N ALA A 243 -11.37 -17.97 -35.53
CA ALA A 243 -10.72 -18.80 -36.56
C ALA A 243 -9.17 -18.76 -36.66
N SER A 244 -8.44 -18.09 -35.77
CA SER A 244 -6.98 -18.06 -35.74
C SER A 244 -6.46 -18.42 -34.36
N ILE A 245 -5.58 -19.42 -34.27
CA ILE A 245 -4.83 -19.74 -33.04
C ILE A 245 -3.69 -18.73 -32.93
N PHE A 246 -3.81 -17.73 -32.05
CA PHE A 246 -2.69 -16.88 -31.66
C PHE A 246 -2.09 -17.37 -30.34
N THR A 247 -0.79 -17.65 -30.35
CA THR A 247 0.00 -17.71 -29.11
C THR A 247 0.27 -16.29 -28.64
N ALA A 248 -0.53 -15.78 -27.71
CA ALA A 248 -0.23 -14.54 -27.01
C ALA A 248 0.72 -14.84 -25.84
N PRO A 249 1.89 -14.17 -25.70
CA PRO A 249 2.73 -14.32 -24.52
C PRO A 249 1.99 -13.73 -23.30
N LEU A 250 1.33 -14.59 -22.54
CA LEU A 250 0.84 -14.25 -21.20
C LEU A 250 2.06 -14.04 -20.30
N SER A 251 2.03 -12.90 -19.61
CA SER A 251 3.07 -12.30 -18.77
C SER A 251 4.19 -13.23 -18.31
N VAL A 252 5.37 -13.03 -18.87
CA VAL A 252 6.64 -13.48 -18.28
C VAL A 252 6.85 -12.69 -16.98
N SER A 253 6.43 -13.27 -15.86
CA SER A 253 6.73 -12.75 -14.53
C SER A 253 8.22 -12.95 -14.31
N VAL A 254 8.98 -11.95 -13.87
CA VAL A 254 10.43 -12.02 -13.69
C VAL A 254 10.77 -11.68 -12.24
N PRO A 255 11.84 -12.22 -11.64
CA PRO A 255 12.09 -12.15 -10.19
C PRO A 255 11.97 -10.73 -9.64
N ARG A 256 11.44 -10.59 -8.41
CA ARG A 256 11.26 -9.27 -7.79
C ARG A 256 12.55 -8.44 -7.84
N LEU A 257 13.70 -9.03 -7.50
CA LEU A 257 15.00 -8.35 -7.50
C LEU A 257 15.46 -7.94 -8.91
N TYR A 258 15.29 -8.82 -9.90
CA TYR A 258 15.70 -8.50 -11.28
C TYR A 258 14.75 -7.48 -11.92
N SER A 259 13.46 -7.56 -11.64
CA SER A 259 12.50 -6.54 -12.03
C SER A 259 12.79 -5.18 -11.39
N ASP A 260 13.43 -5.17 -10.23
CA ASP A 260 13.87 -3.96 -9.55
C ASP A 260 15.10 -3.34 -10.21
N TYR A 261 16.12 -4.16 -10.48
CA TYR A 261 17.32 -3.77 -11.23
C TYR A 261 16.98 -3.17 -12.60
N LEU A 262 16.08 -3.81 -13.36
CA LEU A 262 15.65 -3.30 -14.66
C LEU A 262 14.83 -2.00 -14.56
N TYR A 263 14.23 -1.69 -13.43
CA TYR A 263 13.42 -0.47 -13.30
C TYR A 263 14.27 0.81 -13.21
N PHE A 264 15.43 0.76 -12.54
CA PHE A 264 16.27 1.94 -12.34
C PHE A 264 17.14 2.24 -13.56
N LYS A 265 17.39 3.53 -13.86
CA LYS A 265 18.19 3.97 -15.03
C LYS A 265 19.69 3.83 -14.76
N VAL A 266 20.19 2.60 -14.80
CA VAL A 266 21.64 2.33 -14.93
C VAL A 266 21.94 2.16 -16.42
N ALA A 267 22.99 2.82 -16.92
CA ALA A 267 23.44 2.66 -18.30
C ALA A 267 23.99 1.23 -18.50
N ASN A 268 23.85 0.66 -19.70
CA ASN A 268 24.40 -0.65 -20.11
C ASN A 268 23.95 -1.84 -19.23
N LYS A 269 22.64 -2.04 -19.07
CA LYS A 269 22.11 -3.21 -18.36
C LYS A 269 22.38 -4.50 -19.14
N SER A 270 22.78 -5.54 -18.43
CA SER A 270 22.87 -6.90 -18.98
C SER A 270 22.61 -7.95 -17.89
N ALA A 271 22.45 -9.21 -18.28
CA ALA A 271 22.31 -10.31 -17.33
C ALA A 271 23.63 -10.54 -16.55
N GLU A 272 24.77 -10.26 -17.17
CA GLU A 272 26.13 -10.35 -16.61
C GLU A 272 26.38 -9.23 -15.61
N ASP A 273 26.05 -7.97 -15.92
CA ASP A 273 26.15 -6.86 -14.96
C ASP A 273 25.24 -7.13 -13.74
N PHE A 274 24.03 -7.64 -13.97
CA PHE A 274 23.16 -8.04 -12.87
C PHE A 274 23.79 -9.14 -12.00
N HIS A 275 24.45 -10.14 -12.59
CA HIS A 275 25.14 -11.21 -11.84
C HIS A 275 26.23 -10.65 -10.93
N LEU A 276 27.09 -9.76 -11.45
CA LEU A 276 28.17 -9.15 -10.69
C LEU A 276 27.64 -8.33 -9.50
N ARG A 277 26.59 -7.54 -9.70
CA ARG A 277 25.94 -6.77 -8.62
C ARG A 277 25.30 -7.67 -7.56
N VAL A 278 24.73 -8.80 -7.97
CA VAL A 278 24.17 -9.79 -7.03
C VAL A 278 25.28 -10.39 -6.18
N LEU A 279 26.40 -10.80 -6.77
CA LEU A 279 27.56 -11.34 -6.02
C LEU A 279 28.04 -10.34 -4.95
N GLU A 280 28.24 -9.09 -5.34
CA GLU A 280 28.65 -8.02 -4.42
C GLU A 280 27.63 -7.80 -3.29
N SER A 281 26.35 -7.71 -3.63
CA SER A 281 25.30 -7.48 -2.62
C SER A 281 25.16 -8.66 -1.66
N VAL A 282 25.24 -9.90 -2.16
CA VAL A 282 25.19 -11.12 -1.32
C VAL A 282 26.38 -11.14 -0.38
N HIS A 283 27.58 -10.84 -0.87
CA HIS A 283 28.78 -10.77 -0.05
C HIS A 283 28.65 -9.72 1.07
N LEU A 284 28.24 -8.49 0.74
CA LEU A 284 28.02 -7.44 1.72
C LEU A 284 26.97 -7.84 2.78
N PHE A 285 25.87 -8.45 2.36
CA PHE A 285 24.82 -8.88 3.27
C PHE A 285 25.26 -10.02 4.18
N GLN A 286 25.97 -11.02 3.64
CA GLN A 286 26.55 -12.13 4.43
C GLN A 286 27.58 -11.64 5.43
N SER A 287 28.44 -10.69 5.05
CA SER A 287 29.39 -10.04 5.96
C SER A 287 28.66 -9.37 7.13
N CYS A 288 27.53 -8.70 6.88
CA CYS A 288 26.69 -8.17 7.96
C CYS A 288 26.12 -9.28 8.86
N LEU A 289 25.56 -10.35 8.27
CA LEU A 289 24.98 -11.47 9.04
C LEU A 289 26.00 -12.21 9.90
N SER A 290 27.29 -12.15 9.57
CA SER A 290 28.35 -12.73 10.40
C SER A 290 28.60 -11.97 11.71
N LEU A 291 28.17 -10.70 11.77
CA LEU A 291 28.42 -9.80 12.90
C LEU A 291 27.14 -9.39 13.63
N ARG A 292 25.99 -9.42 12.95
CA ARG A 292 24.72 -8.84 13.43
C ARG A 292 23.53 -9.74 13.12
N SER A 293 22.41 -9.45 13.78
CA SER A 293 21.15 -10.13 13.53
C SER A 293 20.65 -9.86 12.10
N LEU A 294 19.78 -10.75 11.60
CA LEU A 294 19.08 -10.56 10.33
C LEU A 294 18.28 -9.24 10.29
N ARG A 295 17.57 -8.91 11.38
CA ARG A 295 16.76 -7.70 11.49
C ARG A 295 17.62 -6.44 11.43
N SER A 296 18.76 -6.41 12.14
CA SER A 296 19.76 -5.33 12.06
C SER A 296 20.28 -5.14 10.63
N CYS A 297 20.66 -6.21 9.93
CA CYS A 297 21.13 -6.10 8.54
C CYS A 297 20.06 -5.61 7.56
N VAL A 298 18.79 -6.01 7.74
CA VAL A 298 17.69 -5.56 6.89
C VAL A 298 17.42 -4.05 7.03
N TYR A 299 17.49 -3.53 8.25
CA TYR A 299 17.23 -2.11 8.56
C TYR A 299 18.46 -1.21 8.53
N ASN A 300 19.65 -1.76 8.27
CA ASN A 300 20.87 -0.98 8.18
C ASN A 300 20.88 -0.13 6.90
N THR A 301 20.67 1.18 7.07
CA THR A 301 20.63 2.16 5.97
C THR A 301 21.95 2.21 5.19
N SER A 302 23.09 2.14 5.89
CA SER A 302 24.42 2.17 5.26
C SER A 302 24.63 0.95 4.36
N LEU A 303 24.29 -0.24 4.85
CA LEU A 303 24.34 -1.47 4.05
C LEU A 303 23.38 -1.40 2.86
N SER A 304 22.14 -0.95 3.09
CA SER A 304 21.16 -0.80 2.02
C SER A 304 21.59 0.17 0.91
N ASN A 305 22.38 1.19 1.25
CA ASN A 305 22.92 2.16 0.29
C ASN A 305 24.19 1.66 -0.40
N ALA A 306 24.99 0.81 0.26
CA ALA A 306 26.20 0.22 -0.29
C ALA A 306 25.90 -0.92 -1.29
N MET A 307 24.82 -1.69 -1.07
CA MET A 307 24.47 -2.80 -1.96
C MET A 307 24.01 -2.29 -3.34
N PRO A 308 24.62 -2.75 -4.46
CA PRO A 308 24.21 -2.34 -5.80
C PRO A 308 22.85 -2.88 -6.24
N VAL A 309 22.31 -3.92 -5.56
CA VAL A 309 20.92 -4.36 -5.70
C VAL A 309 20.25 -4.53 -4.33
N ARG A 310 18.95 -4.23 -4.26
CA ARG A 310 18.20 -4.17 -2.99
C ARG A 310 17.75 -5.55 -2.50
N LEU A 311 18.69 -6.36 -2.03
CA LEU A 311 18.46 -7.71 -1.47
C LEU A 311 17.61 -7.69 -0.21
N ASN A 312 17.84 -6.72 0.68
CA ASN A 312 17.11 -6.55 1.94
C ASN A 312 15.58 -6.50 1.74
N LEU A 313 15.10 -5.92 0.64
CA LEU A 313 13.66 -5.85 0.35
C LEU A 313 13.01 -7.21 0.07
N GLY A 314 13.80 -8.23 -0.27
CA GLY A 314 13.36 -9.62 -0.43
C GLY A 314 13.35 -10.42 0.87
N MET A 315 13.76 -9.84 2.00
CA MET A 315 13.73 -10.48 3.33
C MET A 315 12.33 -10.36 3.95
N TYR A 316 11.30 -10.86 3.26
CA TYR A 316 9.89 -10.67 3.66
C TYR A 316 9.60 -11.13 5.09
N ILE A 317 10.29 -12.18 5.55
CA ILE A 317 10.13 -12.72 6.90
C ILE A 317 10.39 -11.68 8.00
N VAL A 318 11.36 -10.78 7.82
CA VAL A 318 11.65 -9.74 8.82
C VAL A 318 10.47 -8.80 8.96
N PHE A 319 9.98 -8.29 7.83
CA PHE A 319 8.84 -7.39 7.81
C PHE A 319 7.57 -8.09 8.32
N ILE A 320 7.27 -9.30 7.85
CA ILE A 320 6.07 -10.03 8.28
C ILE A 320 6.05 -10.27 9.79
N LEU A 321 7.19 -10.65 10.39
CA LEU A 321 7.27 -10.81 11.84
C LEU A 321 7.02 -9.48 12.56
N ASP A 322 7.67 -8.40 12.12
CA ASP A 322 7.52 -7.07 12.72
C ASP A 322 6.08 -6.51 12.60
N TRP A 323 5.31 -6.91 11.58
CA TRP A 323 3.89 -6.58 11.48
C TRP A 323 3.01 -7.45 12.37
N LEU A 324 3.34 -8.75 12.50
CA LEU A 324 2.62 -9.71 13.35
C LEU A 324 2.86 -9.52 14.86
N THR A 325 3.91 -8.80 15.27
CA THR A 325 4.11 -8.44 16.68
C THR A 325 3.10 -7.39 17.17
N VAL A 326 2.47 -6.67 16.23
CA VAL A 326 1.59 -5.53 16.54
C VAL A 326 0.15 -5.80 16.11
N PHE A 327 -0.07 -6.38 14.94
CA PHE A 327 -1.41 -6.69 14.43
C PHE A 327 -1.73 -8.18 14.55
N HIS A 328 -2.98 -8.49 14.87
CA HIS A 328 -3.43 -9.88 14.86
C HIS A 328 -3.40 -10.46 13.44
N ARG A 329 -3.19 -11.78 13.35
CA ARG A 329 -3.06 -12.50 12.08
C ARG A 329 -4.28 -12.31 11.17
N ASP A 330 -5.49 -12.27 11.73
CA ASP A 330 -6.74 -12.06 11.00
C ASP A 330 -6.91 -10.63 10.48
N GLN A 331 -6.08 -9.69 10.93
CA GLN A 331 -5.99 -8.33 10.40
C GLN A 331 -4.97 -8.20 9.26
N ILE A 332 -4.27 -9.28 8.88
CA ILE A 332 -3.27 -9.27 7.80
C ILE A 332 -3.64 -10.28 6.72
N LEU A 333 -3.89 -9.80 5.50
CA LEU A 333 -4.06 -10.62 4.31
C LEU A 333 -2.77 -10.61 3.48
N VAL A 334 -2.16 -11.77 3.28
CA VAL A 334 -0.98 -11.94 2.42
C VAL A 334 -1.38 -12.65 1.12
N LEU A 335 -1.24 -11.96 0.00
CA LEU A 335 -1.49 -12.45 -1.35
C LEU A 335 -0.17 -12.80 -2.04
N ARG A 336 -0.18 -13.86 -2.85
CA ARG A 336 0.88 -14.15 -3.82
C ARG A 336 0.52 -13.55 -5.17
N LEU A 337 1.48 -12.89 -5.81
CA LEU A 337 1.32 -12.36 -7.16
C LEU A 337 1.03 -13.49 -8.15
N GLU A 338 1.62 -14.66 -7.91
CA GLU A 338 1.42 -15.88 -8.68
C GLU A 338 -0.06 -16.29 -8.69
N ASP A 339 -0.68 -16.42 -7.52
CA ASP A 339 -2.09 -16.79 -7.39
C ASP A 339 -3.02 -15.70 -7.89
N TYR A 340 -2.64 -14.44 -7.66
CA TYR A 340 -3.35 -13.28 -8.20
C TYR A 340 -3.38 -13.26 -9.73
N ALA A 341 -2.27 -13.62 -10.38
CA ALA A 341 -2.20 -13.74 -11.83
C ALA A 341 -2.93 -14.99 -12.35
N ALA A 342 -2.85 -16.12 -11.62
CA ALA A 342 -3.51 -17.37 -11.96
C ALA A 342 -5.05 -17.25 -11.96
N ASN A 343 -5.58 -16.65 -10.90
CA ASN A 343 -7.02 -16.56 -10.65
C ASN A 343 -7.38 -15.22 -10.02
N LEU A 344 -7.35 -14.19 -10.87
CA LEU A 344 -7.63 -12.81 -10.48
C LEU A 344 -8.98 -12.66 -9.77
N LYS A 345 -10.04 -13.34 -10.26
CA LYS A 345 -11.38 -13.26 -9.67
C LYS A 345 -11.39 -13.76 -8.23
N MET A 346 -10.76 -14.91 -7.98
CA MET A 346 -10.67 -15.49 -6.63
C MET A 346 -9.83 -14.61 -5.69
N ALA A 347 -8.68 -14.12 -6.16
CA ALA A 347 -7.81 -13.27 -5.35
C ALA A 347 -8.48 -11.94 -4.97
N ILE A 348 -9.19 -11.31 -5.91
CA ILE A 348 -9.93 -10.07 -5.64
C ILE A 348 -11.12 -10.33 -4.71
N LYS A 349 -11.84 -11.43 -4.88
CA LYS A 349 -12.90 -11.83 -3.94
C LYS A 349 -12.35 -11.99 -2.52
N ALA A 350 -11.20 -12.64 -2.35
CA ALA A 350 -10.57 -12.80 -1.04
C ALA A 350 -10.25 -11.44 -0.38
N VAL A 351 -9.84 -10.43 -1.17
CA VAL A 351 -9.65 -9.07 -0.65
C VAL A 351 -10.98 -8.44 -0.23
N PHE A 352 -12.04 -8.59 -1.01
CA PHE A 352 -13.36 -8.05 -0.66
C PHE A 352 -13.95 -8.69 0.59
N ASP A 353 -13.85 -10.02 0.71
CA ASP A 353 -14.28 -10.75 1.90
C ASP A 353 -13.49 -10.28 3.13
N PHE A 354 -12.16 -10.13 3.01
CA PHE A 354 -11.28 -9.63 4.07
C PHE A 354 -11.59 -8.19 4.50
N LEU A 355 -11.94 -7.32 3.55
CA LEU A 355 -12.39 -5.95 3.83
C LEU A 355 -13.88 -5.88 4.21
N SER A 356 -14.58 -7.01 4.20
CA SER A 356 -16.02 -7.15 4.48
C SER A 356 -16.90 -6.20 3.65
N VAL A 357 -16.53 -5.95 2.40
CA VAL A 357 -17.33 -5.14 1.46
C VAL A 357 -18.31 -6.04 0.69
N GLY A 358 -19.39 -5.46 0.17
CA GLY A 358 -20.41 -6.20 -0.59
C GLY A 358 -19.88 -6.90 -1.85
N PRO A 359 -20.68 -7.79 -2.45
CA PRO A 359 -20.31 -8.41 -3.72
C PRO A 359 -20.33 -7.39 -4.87
N LEU A 360 -19.51 -7.63 -5.89
CA LEU A 360 -19.56 -6.85 -7.12
C LEU A 360 -20.79 -7.20 -7.98
N SER A 361 -21.30 -6.20 -8.69
CA SER A 361 -22.21 -6.47 -9.81
C SER A 361 -21.45 -7.18 -10.93
N GLN A 362 -22.17 -7.99 -11.73
CA GLN A 362 -21.57 -8.73 -12.85
C GLN A 362 -20.85 -7.80 -13.85
N GLN A 363 -21.37 -6.58 -14.04
CA GLN A 363 -20.77 -5.59 -14.93
C GLN A 363 -19.42 -5.08 -14.40
N VAL A 364 -19.34 -4.76 -13.10
CA VAL A 364 -18.10 -4.29 -12.48
C VAL A 364 -17.08 -5.42 -12.40
N GLU A 365 -17.52 -6.64 -12.09
CA GLU A 365 -16.66 -7.82 -12.10
C GLU A 365 -16.08 -8.07 -13.50
N ALA A 366 -16.90 -8.01 -14.56
CA ALA A 366 -16.43 -8.16 -15.93
C ALA A 366 -15.45 -7.04 -16.35
N ALA A 367 -15.73 -5.78 -15.98
CA ALA A 367 -14.83 -4.66 -16.23
C ALA A 367 -13.49 -4.83 -15.50
N LEU A 368 -13.56 -5.33 -14.26
CA LEU A 368 -12.39 -5.63 -13.45
C LEU A 368 -11.55 -6.72 -14.10
N THR A 369 -12.12 -7.83 -14.56
CA THR A 369 -11.35 -8.94 -15.16
C THR A 369 -10.80 -8.60 -16.55
N ARG A 370 -11.54 -7.84 -17.37
CA ARG A 370 -11.10 -7.45 -18.73
C ARG A 370 -9.96 -6.44 -18.73
N ARG A 371 -9.73 -5.73 -17.62
CA ARG A 371 -8.69 -4.71 -17.52
C ARG A 371 -7.29 -5.37 -17.68
N PRO A 372 -6.46 -4.90 -18.62
CA PRO A 372 -5.11 -5.42 -18.79
C PRO A 372 -4.27 -5.16 -17.54
N MET A 373 -3.33 -6.05 -17.26
CA MET A 373 -2.41 -5.91 -16.14
C MET A 373 -1.58 -4.62 -16.28
N LEU A 374 -1.49 -3.85 -15.20
CA LEU A 374 -0.73 -2.60 -15.18
C LEU A 374 0.74 -2.80 -14.79
N ASN A 375 1.59 -1.87 -15.21
CA ASN A 375 3.04 -1.85 -14.93
C ASN A 375 3.77 -3.13 -15.38
N THR A 376 3.35 -3.68 -16.53
CA THR A 376 4.10 -4.70 -17.24
C THR A 376 5.43 -4.14 -17.74
N ARG A 377 6.38 -5.03 -18.05
CA ARG A 377 7.73 -4.66 -18.45
C ARG A 377 7.73 -3.81 -19.73
N ARG A 378 8.70 -2.91 -19.84
CA ARG A 378 8.97 -2.18 -21.08
C ARG A 378 9.55 -3.15 -22.11
N ALA A 379 9.28 -2.91 -23.39
CA ALA A 379 9.79 -3.76 -24.48
C ALA A 379 11.32 -3.92 -24.43
N ALA A 380 12.06 -2.84 -24.16
CA ALA A 380 13.51 -2.89 -24.01
C ALA A 380 14.00 -3.84 -22.88
N ASP A 381 13.26 -3.91 -21.77
CA ASP A 381 13.58 -4.80 -20.65
C ASP A 381 13.21 -6.27 -20.92
N ILE A 382 12.30 -6.50 -21.87
CA ILE A 382 11.94 -7.86 -22.34
C ILE A 382 13.07 -8.41 -23.21
N ASN A 383 13.64 -7.56 -24.07
CA ASN A 383 14.71 -7.94 -25.00
C ASN A 383 16.03 -8.30 -24.30
N LEU A 384 16.25 -7.85 -23.05
CA LEU A 384 17.41 -8.24 -22.24
C LEU A 384 17.41 -9.71 -21.81
N GLY A 385 16.27 -10.40 -21.96
CA GLY A 385 16.16 -11.81 -21.61
C GLY A 385 16.14 -12.10 -20.11
N PRO A 386 16.24 -13.39 -19.72
CA PRO A 386 16.30 -13.81 -18.33
C PRO A 386 17.68 -13.54 -17.70
N MET A 387 17.73 -13.48 -16.36
CA MET A 387 19.01 -13.53 -15.63
C MET A 387 19.76 -14.84 -15.91
N LEU A 388 21.08 -14.83 -15.70
CA LEU A 388 21.92 -16.03 -15.80
C LEU A 388 21.45 -17.11 -14.82
N SER A 389 21.56 -18.38 -15.25
CA SER A 389 21.25 -19.55 -14.42
C SER A 389 22.09 -19.59 -13.13
N ALA A 390 23.35 -19.17 -13.20
CA ALA A 390 24.23 -19.03 -12.04
C ALA A 390 23.68 -18.01 -11.02
N THR A 391 23.21 -16.85 -11.48
CA THR A 391 22.57 -15.84 -10.62
C THR A 391 21.33 -16.39 -9.95
N ARG A 392 20.49 -17.11 -10.70
CA ARG A 392 19.28 -17.74 -10.18
C ARG A 392 19.59 -18.73 -9.06
N ARG A 393 20.54 -19.64 -9.29
CA ARG A 393 20.95 -20.63 -8.28
C ARG A 393 21.46 -19.96 -7.01
N LEU A 394 22.34 -18.97 -7.14
CA LEU A 394 22.87 -18.19 -6.01
C LEU A 394 21.75 -17.53 -5.20
N LEU A 395 20.82 -16.86 -5.87
CA LEU A 395 19.70 -16.20 -5.19
C LEU A 395 18.74 -17.21 -4.53
N ARG A 396 18.50 -18.37 -5.15
CA ARG A 396 17.67 -19.44 -4.59
C ARG A 396 18.28 -19.94 -3.28
N GLU A 397 19.56 -20.29 -3.31
CA GLU A 397 20.31 -20.75 -2.14
C GLU A 397 20.29 -19.70 -1.02
N PHE A 398 20.51 -18.43 -1.38
CA PHE A 398 20.48 -17.32 -0.43
C PHE A 398 19.09 -17.11 0.21
N HIS A 399 18.01 -17.11 -0.58
CA HIS A 399 16.65 -16.83 -0.08
C HIS A 399 15.96 -18.04 0.58
N GLN A 400 16.36 -19.27 0.24
CA GLN A 400 15.72 -20.50 0.72
C GLN A 400 15.49 -20.57 2.24
N PRO A 401 16.48 -20.31 3.13
CA PRO A 401 16.24 -20.39 4.57
C PRO A 401 15.18 -19.38 5.04
N PHE A 402 15.16 -18.18 4.46
CA PHE A 402 14.20 -17.14 4.80
C PHE A 402 12.79 -17.45 4.29
N ASN A 403 12.68 -17.99 3.07
CA ASN A 403 11.42 -18.41 2.48
C ASN A 403 10.81 -19.60 3.24
N ARG A 404 11.63 -20.54 3.72
CA ARG A 404 11.17 -21.64 4.59
C ARG A 404 10.56 -21.11 5.89
N LYS A 405 11.21 -20.14 6.53
CA LYS A 405 10.68 -19.51 7.74
C LYS A 405 9.40 -18.72 7.45
N LEU A 406 9.35 -17.99 6.32
CA LEU A 406 8.16 -17.27 5.86
C LEU A 406 6.97 -18.21 5.67
N ALA A 407 7.15 -19.30 4.94
CA ALA A 407 6.10 -20.29 4.70
C ALA A 407 5.59 -20.94 5.98
N SER A 408 6.49 -21.22 6.94
CA SER A 408 6.11 -21.70 8.27
C SER A 408 5.28 -20.68 9.05
N VAL A 409 5.74 -19.42 9.11
CA VAL A 409 5.01 -18.33 9.80
C VAL A 409 3.66 -18.07 9.15
N LEU A 410 3.57 -18.10 7.82
CA LEU A 410 2.33 -17.91 7.08
C LEU A 410 1.46 -19.16 6.98
N ASP A 411 1.91 -20.29 7.54
CA ASP A 411 1.25 -21.60 7.43
C ASP A 411 0.84 -21.92 5.98
N ASN A 412 1.74 -21.65 5.05
CA ASN A 412 1.48 -21.81 3.64
C ASN A 412 2.78 -22.17 2.88
N LYS A 413 2.88 -23.43 2.47
CA LYS A 413 4.04 -24.02 1.76
C LYS A 413 4.29 -23.39 0.40
N GLU A 414 3.28 -22.74 -0.18
CA GLU A 414 3.39 -22.05 -1.45
C GLU A 414 4.40 -20.88 -1.45
N PHE A 415 4.74 -20.35 -0.26
CA PHE A 415 5.80 -19.36 -0.07
C PHE A 415 7.21 -19.96 0.01
N PHE A 416 7.36 -21.29 -0.11
CA PHE A 416 8.68 -21.88 -0.26
C PHE A 416 9.35 -21.47 -1.58
N TRP A 417 8.55 -21.24 -2.62
CA TRP A 417 9.03 -20.82 -3.93
C TRP A 417 10.15 -21.75 -4.47
N THR A 418 9.89 -23.05 -4.38
CA THR A 418 10.83 -24.13 -4.77
C THR A 418 10.80 -24.44 -6.25
#